data_AF-A0A8C5N6T1-F1
#
_entry.id   AF-A0A8C5N6T1-F1
#
_cell.length_a   1.000
_cell.length_b   1.000
_cell.length_c   1.000
_cell.angle_alpha   90.00
_cell.angle_beta   90.00
_cell.angle_gamma   90.00
#
_symmetry.space_group_name_H-M   'P 1'
#
loop_
_entity.id
_entity.type
_entity.pdbx_description
1 polymer ?
#
loop_
_entity_poly.entity_id
_entity_poly.type
_entity_poly.pdbx_seq_one_letter_code
_entity_poly.pdbx_strand_id
1 'polypeptide(L)'
;ITQEQFILASQSLHLQRPGSDVVYPVGLYGLRKRCLYFLLLLLLITMIVNLALTVWIIKVMNLSVGGMGKLQLKQDGIHLEGVGEFLLPLYVNEIQSRGESLLVLRSEKNVTLNARNRHGQLTGQLTVGPEAVEVQSQRLEVRSGDGAKLLFTANEEEMMMSTEKFTVTGSEGAVFRHSVETPLIQARASEDIRLESPTRTLSMEAPRGVEVSAEKGRLKVSGRKDLQLSSTEGEPFDFERFGFCHFLCLTAFRIPVLVGALYLQ
;
A
#
# COMPACT_ATOMS: atom_id res chain seq x y z
N ILE A 1 -38.25 96.39 64.88
CA ILE A 1 -37.07 96.51 65.77
C ILE A 1 -37.05 95.27 66.62
N THR A 2 -36.03 94.45 66.43
CA THR A 2 -35.75 93.16 67.08
C THR A 2 -35.55 93.31 68.58
N GLN A 3 -35.99 92.32 69.38
CA GLN A 3 -35.13 91.44 70.20
C GLN A 3 -35.91 90.82 71.37
N GLU A 4 -36.20 89.51 71.29
CA GLU A 4 -36.68 88.68 72.41
C GLU A 4 -35.49 88.31 73.31
N GLN A 5 -35.49 88.56 74.62
CA GLN A 5 -36.25 87.98 75.74
C GLN A 5 -35.81 86.57 76.19
N PHE A 6 -35.34 86.57 77.45
CA PHE A 6 -35.29 85.50 78.44
C PHE A 6 -34.20 84.42 78.36
N ILE A 7 -33.08 84.74 79.03
CA ILE A 7 -32.31 83.76 79.80
C ILE A 7 -32.58 84.05 81.28
N LEU A 8 -33.30 83.16 81.95
CA LEU A 8 -33.23 83.04 83.40
C LEU A 8 -33.12 81.58 83.80
N ALA A 9 -32.12 81.35 84.64
CA ALA A 9 -31.82 80.14 85.37
C ALA A 9 -33.02 79.61 86.16
N SER A 10 -33.21 78.29 86.13
CA SER A 10 -33.53 77.46 87.30
C SER A 10 -33.26 76.00 86.90
N GLN A 11 -32.16 75.42 87.37
CA GLN A 11 -32.03 74.73 88.66
C GLN A 11 -32.23 73.21 88.50
N SER A 12 -31.07 72.54 88.48
CA SER A 12 -30.76 71.17 88.88
C SER A 12 -31.87 70.35 89.57
N LEU A 13 -32.14 69.15 89.05
CA LEU A 13 -32.22 67.94 89.89
C LEU A 13 -32.06 66.65 89.07
N HIS A 14 -31.22 65.80 89.64
CA HIS A 14 -30.67 64.54 89.18
C HIS A 14 -31.67 63.39 89.38
N LEU A 15 -32.02 62.62 88.34
CA LEU A 15 -32.63 61.28 88.47
C LEU A 15 -32.47 60.41 87.20
N GLN A 16 -31.57 59.44 87.33
CA GLN A 16 -31.29 58.17 86.62
C GLN A 16 -32.27 57.58 85.55
N ARG A 17 -31.72 57.27 84.34
CA ARG A 17 -31.75 55.98 83.56
C ARG A 17 -33.03 55.53 82.79
N PRO A 18 -32.96 54.70 81.71
CA PRO A 18 -32.00 54.56 80.59
C PRO A 18 -32.64 54.87 79.21
N GLY A 19 -31.80 55.18 78.21
CA GLY A 19 -32.22 55.33 76.81
C GLY A 19 -32.63 54.01 76.16
N SER A 20 -33.82 53.98 75.59
CA SER A 20 -34.32 52.95 74.69
C SER A 20 -33.82 53.23 73.27
N ASP A 21 -32.94 52.36 72.77
CA ASP A 21 -32.53 52.33 71.36
C ASP A 21 -33.73 52.00 70.46
N VAL A 22 -34.16 52.97 69.66
CA VAL A 22 -35.13 52.75 68.58
C VAL A 22 -34.35 52.30 67.34
N VAL A 23 -34.15 50.98 67.25
CA VAL A 23 -33.66 50.31 66.04
C VAL A 23 -34.79 50.27 65.01
N TYR A 24 -34.62 50.99 63.90
CA TYR A 24 -35.51 50.87 62.73
C TYR A 24 -35.28 49.50 62.05
N PRO A 25 -36.30 48.62 61.94
CA PRO A 25 -36.14 47.39 61.20
C PRO A 25 -36.33 47.68 59.71
N VAL A 26 -35.25 47.58 58.94
CA VAL A 26 -35.33 47.50 57.46
C VAL A 26 -35.87 46.11 57.08
N GLY A 27 -37.15 45.90 57.38
CA GLY A 27 -37.88 44.65 57.19
C GLY A 27 -38.31 44.47 55.74
N LEU A 28 -37.37 44.18 54.83
CA LEU A 28 -37.62 43.55 53.52
C LEU A 28 -36.34 43.19 52.74
N TYR A 29 -35.16 43.20 53.38
CA TYR A 29 -33.88 42.85 52.74
C TYR A 29 -33.40 41.41 53.01
N GLY A 30 -34.16 40.60 53.75
CA GLY A 30 -33.73 39.26 54.18
C GLY A 30 -33.90 38.15 53.14
N LEU A 31 -35.05 38.07 52.48
CA LEU A 31 -35.37 36.97 51.55
C LEU A 31 -34.70 37.14 50.18
N ARG A 32 -34.62 38.38 49.68
CA ARG A 32 -33.93 38.71 48.41
C ARG A 32 -32.42 38.45 48.50
N LYS A 33 -31.79 38.78 49.63
CA LYS A 33 -30.37 38.44 49.89
C LYS A 33 -30.17 36.93 49.94
N ARG A 34 -31.03 36.18 50.64
CA ARG A 34 -30.96 34.70 50.70
C ARG A 34 -31.15 34.05 49.33
N CYS A 35 -32.07 34.57 48.49
CA CYS A 35 -32.27 34.12 47.12
C CYS A 35 -31.03 34.40 46.25
N LEU A 36 -30.43 35.59 46.37
CA LEU A 36 -29.21 35.93 45.66
C LEU A 36 -28.02 35.06 46.10
N TYR A 37 -27.85 34.79 47.39
CA TYR A 37 -26.82 33.86 47.89
C TYR A 37 -27.06 32.42 47.43
N PHE A 38 -28.32 31.98 47.39
CA PHE A 38 -28.68 30.66 46.86
C PHE A 38 -28.39 30.54 45.35
N LEU A 39 -28.72 31.58 44.57
CA LEU A 39 -28.40 31.63 43.14
C LEU A 39 -26.89 31.65 42.89
N LEU A 40 -26.14 32.43 43.68
CA LEU A 40 -24.67 32.50 43.60
C LEU A 40 -24.04 31.16 44.01
N LEU A 41 -24.57 30.50 45.04
CA LEU A 41 -24.17 29.15 45.44
C LEU A 41 -24.45 28.14 44.32
N LEU A 42 -25.63 28.18 43.71
CA LEU A 42 -25.99 27.29 42.60
C LEU A 42 -25.06 27.54 41.40
N LEU A 43 -24.77 28.80 41.08
CA LEU A 43 -23.82 29.17 40.02
C LEU A 43 -22.39 28.72 40.33
N LEU A 44 -21.95 28.80 41.59
CA LEU A 44 -20.66 28.27 42.02
C LEU A 44 -20.62 26.74 41.88
N ILE A 45 -21.69 26.05 42.28
CA ILE A 45 -21.81 24.58 42.14
C ILE A 45 -21.79 24.19 40.67
N THR A 46 -22.54 24.87 39.79
CA THR A 46 -22.51 24.57 38.35
C THR A 46 -21.13 24.85 37.75
N MET A 47 -20.43 25.90 38.20
CA MET A 47 -19.05 26.15 37.79
C MET A 47 -18.11 25.01 38.21
N ILE A 48 -18.20 24.56 39.46
CA ILE A 48 -17.39 23.43 39.97
C ILE A 48 -17.72 22.13 39.21
N VAL A 49 -19.00 21.84 38.97
CA VAL A 49 -19.42 20.66 38.20
C VAL A 49 -18.91 20.74 36.77
N ASN A 50 -19.00 21.90 36.12
CA ASN A 50 -18.48 22.09 34.76
C ASN A 50 -16.95 21.91 34.71
N LEU A 51 -16.22 22.39 35.73
CA LEU A 51 -14.78 22.18 35.85
C LEU A 51 -14.45 20.69 36.04
N ALA A 52 -15.15 20.01 36.94
CA ALA A 52 -14.97 18.58 37.20
C ALA A 52 -15.29 17.74 35.95
N LEU A 53 -16.35 18.08 35.23
CA LEU A 53 -16.73 17.43 33.99
C LEU A 53 -15.69 17.67 32.88
N THR A 54 -15.13 18.88 32.79
CA THR A 54 -14.04 19.18 31.85
C THR A 54 -12.79 18.36 32.18
N VAL A 55 -12.38 18.29 33.45
CA VAL A 55 -11.24 17.46 33.89
C VAL A 55 -11.51 15.98 33.63
N TRP A 56 -12.74 15.52 33.86
CA TRP A 56 -13.16 14.15 33.59
C TRP A 56 -13.07 13.79 32.11
N ILE A 57 -13.59 14.65 31.22
CA ILE A 57 -13.51 14.46 29.76
C ILE A 57 -12.05 14.39 29.32
N ILE A 58 -11.20 15.31 29.78
CA ILE A 58 -9.75 15.31 29.47
C ILE A 58 -9.11 13.99 29.89
N LYS A 59 -9.42 13.51 31.11
CA LYS A 59 -8.88 12.26 31.64
C LYS A 59 -9.39 11.03 30.89
N VAL A 60 -10.70 10.96 30.60
CA VAL A 60 -11.32 9.84 29.87
C VAL A 60 -10.85 9.77 28.43
N MET A 61 -10.70 10.91 27.77
CA MET A 61 -10.13 10.99 26.42
C MET A 61 -8.62 10.73 26.38
N ASN A 62 -7.99 10.49 27.54
CA ASN A 62 -6.56 10.29 27.68
C ASN A 62 -5.75 11.39 26.94
N LEU A 63 -6.22 12.63 27.06
CA LEU A 63 -5.55 13.81 26.57
C LEU A 63 -4.43 14.15 27.56
N SER A 64 -3.22 13.68 27.27
CA SER A 64 -2.04 14.05 28.02
C SER A 64 -1.43 15.32 27.43
N VAL A 65 -0.61 16.03 28.21
CA VAL A 65 0.16 17.20 27.74
C VAL A 65 1.06 16.84 26.55
N GLY A 66 1.38 15.54 26.38
CA GLY A 66 2.16 15.00 25.26
C GLY A 66 1.35 14.51 24.04
N GLY A 67 0.02 14.53 24.04
CA GLY A 67 -0.79 14.13 22.88
C GLY A 67 -2.16 13.50 23.18
N MET A 68 -2.89 13.17 22.11
CA MET A 68 -4.22 12.57 22.16
C MET A 68 -4.11 11.04 22.14
N GLY A 69 -4.32 10.41 23.30
CA GLY A 69 -4.27 8.95 23.43
C GLY A 69 -2.93 8.37 23.02
N LYS A 70 -2.96 7.35 22.13
CA LYS A 70 -1.75 6.68 21.60
C LYS A 70 -0.95 7.54 20.63
N LEU A 71 -1.48 8.68 20.19
CA LEU A 71 -0.80 9.61 19.29
C LEU A 71 -0.16 10.72 20.12
N GLN A 72 1.15 10.62 20.32
CA GLN A 72 1.96 11.64 20.99
C GLN A 72 2.48 12.65 19.96
N LEU A 73 2.31 13.93 20.26
CA LEU A 73 2.87 15.02 19.48
C LEU A 73 4.23 15.39 20.09
N LYS A 74 5.33 15.09 19.40
CA LYS A 74 6.67 15.57 19.78
C LYS A 74 7.11 16.66 18.82
N GLN A 75 8.18 17.35 19.19
CA GLN A 75 8.77 18.43 18.37
C GLN A 75 9.25 17.93 16.99
N ASP A 76 9.55 16.63 16.86
CA ASP A 76 10.05 15.99 15.64
C ASP A 76 8.93 15.38 14.78
N GLY A 77 7.68 15.37 15.26
CA GLY A 77 6.53 14.85 14.51
C GLY A 77 5.50 14.11 15.35
N ILE A 78 4.65 13.35 14.67
CA ILE A 78 3.58 12.54 15.28
C ILE A 78 4.13 11.15 15.57
N HIS A 79 4.12 10.74 16.84
CA HIS A 79 4.48 9.39 17.26
C HIS A 79 3.23 8.61 17.64
N LEU A 80 2.99 7.50 16.95
CA LEU A 80 1.95 6.56 17.33
C LEU A 80 2.54 5.44 18.19
N GLU A 81 2.09 5.34 19.44
CA GLU A 81 2.44 4.27 20.38
C GLU A 81 1.30 3.24 20.44
N GLY A 82 1.42 2.19 19.61
CA GLY A 82 0.44 1.10 19.50
C GLY A 82 -0.35 1.15 18.20
N VAL A 83 -1.60 0.70 18.24
CA VAL A 83 -2.50 0.70 17.07
C VAL A 83 -3.31 2.00 17.03
N GLY A 84 -3.24 2.70 15.91
CA GLY A 84 -4.05 3.87 15.59
C GLY A 84 -4.88 3.61 14.35
N GLU A 85 -6.16 3.98 14.40
CA GLU A 85 -7.08 3.85 13.29
C GLU A 85 -7.33 5.23 12.68
N PHE A 86 -7.27 5.29 11.35
CA PHE A 86 -7.44 6.53 10.60
C PHE A 86 -8.58 6.34 9.60
N LEU A 87 -9.61 7.18 9.74
CA LEU A 87 -10.78 7.17 8.85
C LEU A 87 -10.52 7.91 7.54
N LEU A 88 -9.52 8.79 7.52
CA LEU A 88 -9.18 9.68 6.41
C LEU A 88 -7.76 9.40 5.91
N PRO A 89 -7.45 9.73 4.64
CA PRO A 89 -6.11 9.60 4.09
C PRO A 89 -5.08 10.38 4.90
N LEU A 90 -3.94 9.75 5.16
CA LEU A 90 -2.80 10.37 5.83
C LEU A 90 -1.85 10.98 4.82
N TYR A 91 -1.57 12.27 5.01
CA TYR A 91 -0.56 12.99 4.25
C TYR A 91 0.64 13.24 5.15
N VAL A 92 1.74 12.60 4.81
CA VAL A 92 2.97 12.59 5.60
C VAL A 92 4.15 12.67 4.65
N ASN A 93 5.19 13.39 5.07
CA ASN A 93 6.43 13.49 4.31
C ASN A 93 7.25 12.20 4.43
N GLU A 94 7.18 11.57 5.60
CA GLU A 94 7.96 10.40 5.92
C GLU A 94 7.20 9.50 6.90
N ILE A 95 7.32 8.19 6.68
CA ILE A 95 6.80 7.18 7.59
C ILE A 95 7.98 6.28 7.94
N GLN A 96 8.37 6.29 9.20
CA GLN A 96 9.41 5.43 9.72
C GLN A 96 8.87 4.55 10.83
N SER A 97 9.36 3.32 10.88
CA SER A 97 9.18 2.47 12.05
C SER A 97 10.16 2.86 13.15
N ARG A 98 9.78 2.64 14.41
CA ARG A 98 10.65 2.91 15.56
C ARG A 98 11.61 1.74 15.77
N GLY A 99 12.89 1.93 15.46
CA GLY A 99 13.94 0.91 15.66
C GLY A 99 13.70 -0.35 14.83
N GLU A 100 13.89 -1.52 15.44
CA GLU A 100 13.69 -2.87 14.83
C GLU A 100 12.21 -3.28 14.69
N SER A 101 11.26 -2.37 14.92
CA SER A 101 9.83 -2.71 14.89
C SER A 101 9.33 -2.80 13.44
N LEU A 102 8.34 -3.66 13.17
CA LEU A 102 7.67 -3.72 11.87
C LEU A 102 6.61 -2.61 11.74
N LEU A 103 6.61 -1.89 10.63
CA LEU A 103 5.49 -1.02 10.25
C LEU A 103 4.38 -1.87 9.65
N VAL A 104 3.26 -1.99 10.36
CA VAL A 104 2.10 -2.77 9.90
C VAL A 104 0.97 -1.83 9.54
N LEU A 105 0.59 -1.82 8.26
CA LEU A 105 -0.59 -1.13 7.76
C LEU A 105 -1.69 -2.16 7.51
N ARG A 106 -2.86 -1.97 8.13
CA ARG A 106 -4.00 -2.89 8.01
C ARG A 106 -5.22 -2.14 7.50
N SER A 107 -5.89 -2.73 6.51
CA SER A 107 -7.15 -2.24 5.95
C SER A 107 -8.05 -3.44 5.69
N GLU A 108 -9.37 -3.28 5.84
CA GLU A 108 -10.36 -4.29 5.45
C GLU A 108 -10.55 -4.36 3.92
N LYS A 109 -10.13 -3.31 3.22
CA LYS A 109 -10.22 -3.18 1.75
C LYS A 109 -8.81 -3.18 1.18
N ASN A 110 -8.43 -2.06 0.55
CA ASN A 110 -7.13 -1.89 -0.06
C ASN A 110 -6.26 -0.96 0.79
N VAL A 111 -4.95 -1.13 0.69
CA VAL A 111 -3.96 -0.17 1.19
C VAL A 111 -3.31 0.49 -0.02
N THR A 112 -3.46 1.81 -0.16
CA THR A 112 -2.86 2.58 -1.26
C THR A 112 -1.87 3.59 -0.71
N LEU A 113 -0.62 3.48 -1.16
CA LEU A 113 0.46 4.44 -0.89
C LEU A 113 0.68 5.29 -2.13
N ASN A 114 0.57 6.61 -1.98
CA ASN A 114 0.75 7.57 -3.06
C ASN A 114 1.98 8.43 -2.78
N ALA A 115 3.00 8.33 -3.63
CA ALA A 115 4.13 9.24 -3.64
C ALA A 115 3.77 10.47 -4.50
N ARG A 116 3.97 11.67 -3.96
CA ARG A 116 3.67 12.94 -4.66
C ARG A 116 4.90 13.85 -4.67
N ASN A 117 5.06 14.61 -5.75
CA ASN A 117 6.09 15.64 -5.84
C ASN A 117 5.68 16.92 -5.06
N ARG A 118 6.58 17.90 -5.01
CA ARG A 118 6.35 19.21 -4.34
C ARG A 118 5.18 20.01 -4.93
N HIS A 119 4.79 19.73 -6.18
CA HIS A 119 3.63 20.34 -6.85
C HIS A 119 2.32 19.57 -6.59
N GLY A 120 2.35 18.50 -5.79
CA GLY A 120 1.20 17.65 -5.48
C GLY A 120 0.84 16.63 -6.55
N GLN A 121 1.65 16.49 -7.61
CA GLN A 121 1.43 15.51 -8.66
C GLN A 121 1.88 14.12 -8.22
N LEU A 122 1.10 13.09 -8.57
CA LEU A 122 1.42 11.69 -8.29
C LEU A 122 2.64 11.26 -9.09
N THR A 123 3.70 10.80 -8.41
CA THR A 123 4.92 10.27 -9.03
C THR A 123 4.98 8.74 -8.97
N GLY A 124 4.25 8.15 -8.03
CA GLY A 124 4.14 6.70 -7.91
C GLY A 124 2.97 6.30 -7.02
N GLN A 125 2.42 5.12 -7.29
CA GLN A 125 1.33 4.53 -6.53
C GLN A 125 1.61 3.05 -6.31
N LEU A 126 1.48 2.60 -5.06
CA LEU A 126 1.49 1.19 -4.68
C LEU A 126 0.12 0.88 -4.07
N THR A 127 -0.62 -0.05 -4.67
CA THR A 127 -1.92 -0.51 -4.18
C THR A 127 -1.84 -1.99 -3.84
N VAL A 128 -2.09 -2.31 -2.57
CA VAL A 128 -2.23 -3.69 -2.09
C VAL A 128 -3.71 -3.97 -1.94
N GLY A 129 -4.25 -4.79 -2.83
CA GLY A 129 -5.63 -5.27 -2.80
C GLY A 129 -5.73 -6.72 -2.28
N PRO A 130 -6.95 -7.26 -2.20
CA PRO A 130 -7.19 -8.63 -1.73
C PRO A 130 -6.67 -9.71 -2.70
N GLU A 131 -6.63 -9.41 -4.01
CA GLU A 131 -6.24 -10.37 -5.05
C GLU A 131 -4.84 -10.12 -5.61
N ALA A 132 -4.42 -8.86 -5.68
CA ALA A 132 -3.17 -8.47 -6.33
C ALA A 132 -2.51 -7.25 -5.66
N VAL A 133 -1.20 -7.14 -5.89
CA VAL A 133 -0.41 -5.96 -5.59
C VAL A 133 -0.10 -5.25 -6.89
N GLU A 134 -0.56 -4.02 -7.03
CA GLU A 134 -0.35 -3.19 -8.21
C GLU A 134 0.65 -2.08 -7.90
N VAL A 135 1.65 -1.92 -8.76
CA VAL A 135 2.65 -0.86 -8.66
C VAL A 135 2.63 -0.03 -9.93
N GLN A 136 2.38 1.27 -9.79
CA GLN A 136 2.47 2.26 -10.85
C GLN A 136 3.62 3.21 -10.52
N SER A 137 4.77 3.02 -11.15
CA SER A 137 5.97 3.82 -10.92
C SER A 137 6.83 3.84 -12.17
N GLN A 138 7.60 4.92 -12.37
CA GLN A 138 8.61 4.99 -13.44
C GLN A 138 9.72 3.94 -13.25
N ARG A 139 10.03 3.61 -11.99
CA ARG A 139 11.05 2.63 -11.63
C ARG A 139 10.66 1.94 -10.33
N LEU A 140 10.57 0.61 -10.37
CA LEU A 140 10.39 -0.25 -9.20
C LEU A 140 11.67 -1.02 -8.96
N GLU A 141 12.16 -0.99 -7.72
CA GLU A 141 13.29 -1.79 -7.27
C GLU A 141 12.91 -2.59 -6.02
N VAL A 142 13.17 -3.89 -6.05
CA VAL A 142 13.10 -4.75 -4.88
C VAL A 142 14.52 -5.19 -4.54
N ARG A 143 14.95 -4.91 -3.31
CA ARG A 143 16.25 -5.29 -2.80
C ARG A 143 16.12 -6.39 -1.75
N SER A 144 17.21 -7.13 -1.55
CA SER A 144 17.35 -8.06 -0.43
C SER A 144 17.28 -7.32 0.91
N GLY A 145 16.95 -8.03 2.00
CA GLY A 145 16.79 -7.44 3.34
C GLY A 145 18.05 -6.77 3.89
N ASP A 146 19.22 -7.14 3.37
CA ASP A 146 20.51 -6.50 3.65
C ASP A 146 20.79 -5.25 2.79
N GLY A 147 19.91 -4.96 1.82
CA GLY A 147 20.01 -3.83 0.90
C GLY A 147 21.12 -3.94 -0.16
N ALA A 148 21.92 -5.01 -0.13
CA ALA A 148 23.14 -5.16 -0.93
C ALA A 148 22.84 -5.64 -2.35
N LYS A 149 21.91 -6.58 -2.50
CA LYS A 149 21.55 -7.19 -3.79
C LYS A 149 20.21 -6.67 -4.30
N LEU A 150 20.21 -6.17 -5.53
CA LEU A 150 18.98 -5.87 -6.28
C LEU A 150 18.38 -7.19 -6.76
N LEU A 151 17.15 -7.49 -6.35
CA LEU A 151 16.46 -8.74 -6.69
C LEU A 151 15.60 -8.56 -7.94
N PHE A 152 14.93 -7.41 -8.04
CA PHE A 152 14.02 -7.10 -9.12
C PHE A 152 14.09 -5.62 -9.46
N THR A 153 14.10 -5.31 -10.75
CA THR A 153 14.00 -3.96 -11.27
C THR A 153 13.07 -3.95 -12.47
N ALA A 154 12.13 -3.01 -12.47
CA ALA A 154 11.30 -2.73 -13.62
C ALA A 154 11.31 -1.22 -13.89
N ASN A 155 11.66 -0.85 -15.11
CA ASN A 155 11.55 0.51 -15.62
C ASN A 155 10.90 0.48 -17.03
N GLU A 156 10.85 1.61 -17.72
CA GLU A 156 10.23 1.69 -19.07
C GLU A 156 11.02 0.94 -20.15
N GLU A 157 12.33 0.75 -19.96
CA GLU A 157 13.24 0.19 -20.97
C GLU A 157 13.43 -1.32 -20.79
N GLU A 158 13.59 -1.77 -19.55
CA GLU A 158 13.95 -3.13 -19.19
C GLU A 158 13.35 -3.58 -17.86
N MET A 159 13.10 -4.89 -17.78
CA MET A 159 12.78 -5.60 -16.56
C MET A 159 13.93 -6.57 -16.28
N MET A 160 14.68 -6.29 -15.22
CA MET A 160 15.82 -7.10 -14.79
C MET A 160 15.47 -7.84 -13.52
N MET A 161 15.82 -9.12 -13.46
CA MET A 161 15.62 -9.95 -12.30
C MET A 161 16.90 -10.70 -11.98
N SER A 162 17.53 -10.32 -10.87
CA SER A 162 18.83 -10.87 -10.45
C SER A 162 18.69 -11.94 -9.37
N THR A 163 17.47 -12.45 -9.18
CA THR A 163 17.21 -13.61 -8.32
C THR A 163 17.74 -14.88 -8.98
N GLU A 164 18.26 -15.81 -8.19
CA GLU A 164 18.75 -17.09 -8.70
C GLU A 164 17.64 -17.98 -9.26
N LYS A 165 16.39 -17.77 -8.86
CA LYS A 165 15.25 -18.57 -9.27
C LYS A 165 13.99 -17.74 -9.40
N PHE A 166 13.54 -17.56 -10.64
CA PHE A 166 12.21 -17.08 -10.95
C PHE A 166 11.29 -18.25 -11.27
N THR A 167 10.19 -18.40 -10.53
CA THR A 167 9.21 -19.46 -10.75
C THR A 167 7.85 -18.83 -11.03
N VAL A 168 7.31 -19.10 -12.21
CA VAL A 168 5.94 -18.71 -12.58
C VAL A 168 5.03 -19.87 -12.22
N THR A 169 4.14 -19.66 -11.24
CA THR A 169 3.20 -20.69 -10.75
C THR A 169 1.78 -20.54 -11.32
N GLY A 170 1.52 -19.48 -12.09
CA GLY A 170 0.22 -19.25 -12.71
C GLY A 170 -0.13 -20.32 -13.74
N SER A 171 -1.40 -20.75 -13.77
CA SER A 171 -1.90 -21.74 -14.75
C SER A 171 -1.72 -21.28 -16.20
N GLU A 172 -1.80 -19.97 -16.42
CA GLU A 172 -1.63 -19.33 -17.74
C GLU A 172 -0.16 -19.13 -18.13
N GLY A 173 0.78 -19.47 -17.25
CA GLY A 173 2.21 -19.25 -17.46
C GLY A 173 2.58 -17.76 -17.47
N ALA A 174 3.56 -17.41 -18.30
CA ALA A 174 4.02 -16.03 -18.49
C ALA A 174 4.02 -15.65 -19.97
N VAL A 175 3.53 -14.45 -20.27
CA VAL A 175 3.51 -13.89 -21.63
C VAL A 175 4.59 -12.82 -21.73
N PHE A 176 5.59 -13.06 -22.58
CA PHE A 176 6.64 -12.10 -22.87
C PHE A 176 6.31 -11.39 -24.20
N ARG A 177 6.08 -10.07 -24.16
CA ARG A 177 5.76 -9.28 -25.37
C ARG A 177 6.97 -8.97 -26.23
N HIS A 178 8.17 -9.03 -25.65
CA HIS A 178 9.43 -8.71 -26.30
C HIS A 178 10.34 -9.96 -26.34
N SER A 179 11.63 -9.75 -26.53
CA SER A 179 12.62 -10.81 -26.55
C SER A 179 12.86 -11.40 -25.16
N VAL A 180 13.08 -12.71 -25.10
CA VAL A 180 13.57 -13.42 -23.91
C VAL A 180 14.90 -14.06 -24.28
N GLU A 181 15.95 -13.66 -23.58
CA GLU A 181 17.26 -14.29 -23.70
C GLU A 181 17.42 -15.33 -22.58
N THR A 182 17.72 -16.57 -22.95
CA THR A 182 17.97 -17.64 -21.98
C THR A 182 19.03 -18.60 -22.51
N PRO A 183 20.01 -19.01 -21.68
CA PRO A 183 21.05 -19.94 -22.10
C PRO A 183 20.52 -21.37 -22.28
N LEU A 184 19.40 -21.73 -21.65
CA LEU A 184 18.84 -23.08 -21.70
C LEU A 184 17.32 -23.03 -21.58
N ILE A 185 16.64 -23.80 -22.44
CA ILE A 185 15.19 -24.04 -22.35
C ILE A 185 15.01 -25.55 -22.13
N GLN A 186 14.40 -25.92 -21.01
CA GLN A 186 14.20 -27.31 -20.63
C GLN A 186 12.80 -27.50 -20.02
N ALA A 187 12.08 -28.56 -20.43
CA ALA A 187 10.84 -29.00 -19.78
C ALA A 187 11.13 -29.92 -18.59
N ARG A 188 10.12 -30.14 -17.74
CA ARG A 188 10.22 -31.11 -16.64
C ARG A 188 10.37 -32.53 -17.19
N ALA A 189 10.91 -33.42 -16.37
CA ALA A 189 11.00 -34.83 -16.73
C ALA A 189 9.60 -35.39 -17.03
N SER A 190 9.41 -35.94 -18.24
CA SER A 190 8.13 -36.46 -18.77
C SER A 190 7.15 -35.41 -19.32
N GLU A 191 7.57 -34.15 -19.47
CA GLU A 191 6.81 -33.12 -20.20
C GLU A 191 7.47 -32.81 -21.55
N ASP A 192 6.65 -32.56 -22.58
CA ASP A 192 7.15 -32.18 -23.90
C ASP A 192 7.53 -30.70 -23.92
N ILE A 193 8.67 -30.34 -24.53
CA ILE A 193 8.94 -28.96 -24.94
C ILE A 193 8.18 -28.70 -26.24
N ARG A 194 7.32 -27.68 -26.27
CA ARG A 194 6.55 -27.28 -27.46
C ARG A 194 6.91 -25.85 -27.85
N LEU A 195 7.42 -25.70 -29.06
CA LEU A 195 7.61 -24.41 -29.71
C LEU A 195 6.56 -24.30 -30.81
N GLU A 196 5.58 -23.40 -30.65
CA GLU A 196 4.47 -23.27 -31.58
C GLU A 196 4.26 -21.81 -32.02
N SER A 197 3.85 -21.64 -33.27
CA SER A 197 3.39 -20.36 -33.82
C SER A 197 2.03 -20.59 -34.46
N PRO A 198 0.92 -20.45 -33.70
CA PRO A 198 -0.42 -20.78 -34.21
C PRO A 198 -0.88 -19.87 -35.34
N THR A 199 -0.43 -18.61 -35.33
CA THR A 199 -0.93 -17.55 -36.22
C THR A 199 0.10 -17.09 -37.25
N ARG A 200 1.39 -17.41 -37.08
CA ARG A 200 2.49 -16.87 -37.90
C ARG A 200 3.55 -17.94 -38.18
N THR A 201 4.76 -17.49 -38.47
CA THR A 201 5.95 -18.31 -38.64
C THR A 201 6.66 -18.54 -37.31
N LEU A 202 7.32 -19.69 -37.17
CA LEU A 202 8.32 -19.95 -36.16
C LEU A 202 9.66 -20.05 -36.91
N SER A 203 10.62 -19.18 -36.58
CA SER A 203 11.97 -19.20 -37.18
C SER A 203 12.99 -19.51 -36.11
N MET A 204 13.89 -20.45 -36.39
CA MET A 204 15.01 -20.81 -35.52
C MET A 204 16.28 -20.68 -36.35
N GLU A 205 17.17 -19.77 -35.95
CA GLU A 205 18.39 -19.42 -36.68
C GLU A 205 19.59 -19.52 -35.75
N ALA A 206 20.70 -20.07 -36.24
CA ALA A 206 21.93 -20.18 -35.47
C ALA A 206 23.16 -20.05 -36.39
N PRO A 207 24.25 -19.39 -35.92
CA PRO A 207 25.42 -19.11 -36.76
C PRO A 207 26.16 -20.34 -37.30
N ARG A 208 26.09 -21.47 -36.59
CA ARG A 208 26.73 -22.75 -36.96
C ARG A 208 25.73 -23.81 -37.41
N GLY A 209 24.52 -23.39 -37.77
CA GLY A 209 23.40 -24.29 -38.02
C GLY A 209 22.66 -24.66 -36.73
N VAL A 210 21.45 -25.18 -36.90
CA VAL A 210 20.59 -25.61 -35.81
C VAL A 210 20.50 -27.13 -35.82
N GLU A 211 20.93 -27.77 -34.74
CA GLU A 211 20.77 -29.21 -34.55
C GLU A 211 19.48 -29.49 -33.78
N VAL A 212 18.64 -30.38 -34.32
CA VAL A 212 17.42 -30.84 -33.66
C VAL A 212 17.51 -32.36 -33.51
N SER A 213 17.81 -32.83 -32.30
CA SER A 213 17.95 -34.25 -31.99
C SER A 213 17.01 -34.65 -30.85
N ALA A 214 16.58 -35.91 -30.87
CA ALA A 214 15.77 -36.51 -29.83
C ALA A 214 16.36 -37.87 -29.46
N GLU A 215 17.21 -37.93 -28.43
CA GLU A 215 17.81 -39.18 -27.95
C GLU A 215 16.76 -40.16 -27.42
N LYS A 216 15.72 -39.63 -26.76
CA LYS A 216 14.59 -40.38 -26.22
C LYS A 216 13.30 -39.62 -26.49
N GLY A 217 12.33 -40.28 -27.13
CA GLY A 217 11.04 -39.68 -27.48
C GLY A 217 10.86 -39.51 -28.98
N ARG A 218 9.81 -38.79 -29.38
CA ARG A 218 9.45 -38.56 -30.78
C ARG A 218 9.62 -37.08 -31.11
N LEU A 219 10.45 -36.79 -32.12
CA LEU A 219 10.45 -35.48 -32.76
C LEU A 219 9.24 -35.41 -33.72
N LYS A 220 8.34 -34.44 -33.50
CA LYS A 220 7.20 -34.19 -34.39
C LYS A 220 7.28 -32.75 -34.90
N VAL A 221 7.40 -32.61 -36.21
CA VAL A 221 7.28 -31.32 -36.89
C VAL A 221 5.99 -31.34 -37.70
N SER A 222 5.14 -30.34 -37.51
CA SER A 222 3.87 -30.23 -38.25
C SER A 222 3.56 -28.78 -38.55
N GLY A 223 3.20 -28.49 -39.81
CA GLY A 223 2.73 -27.18 -40.26
C GLY A 223 1.28 -27.27 -40.75
N ARG A 224 0.53 -26.16 -40.64
CA ARG A 224 -0.83 -26.06 -41.19
C ARG A 224 -0.84 -25.81 -42.71
N LYS A 225 0.24 -25.22 -43.23
CA LYS A 225 0.47 -24.95 -44.66
C LYS A 225 1.71 -25.73 -45.11
N ASP A 226 2.48 -25.18 -46.03
CA ASP A 226 3.68 -25.79 -46.55
C ASP A 226 4.79 -25.82 -45.50
N LEU A 227 5.46 -26.95 -45.41
CA LEU A 227 6.69 -27.13 -44.64
C LEU A 227 7.84 -27.14 -45.64
N GLN A 228 8.63 -26.06 -45.65
CA GLN A 228 9.82 -25.94 -46.50
C GLN A 228 11.07 -26.08 -45.65
N LEU A 229 11.92 -27.04 -46.01
CA LEU A 229 13.24 -27.23 -45.44
C LEU A 229 14.26 -26.81 -46.50
N SER A 230 15.01 -25.75 -46.26
CA SER A 230 16.03 -25.23 -47.18
C SER A 230 17.36 -25.04 -46.46
N SER A 231 18.46 -25.51 -47.07
CA SER A 231 19.83 -25.24 -46.64
C SER A 231 20.42 -24.18 -47.56
N THR A 232 20.89 -23.06 -47.01
CA THR A 232 21.39 -21.91 -47.81
C THR A 232 22.87 -22.02 -48.14
N GLU A 233 23.68 -22.66 -47.28
CA GLU A 233 25.15 -22.68 -47.39
C GLU A 233 25.79 -24.07 -47.15
N GLY A 234 25.00 -25.15 -47.02
CA GLY A 234 25.52 -26.49 -46.68
C GLY A 234 24.98 -27.63 -47.54
N GLU A 235 25.61 -28.81 -47.41
CA GLU A 235 25.20 -30.07 -48.05
C GLU A 235 23.70 -30.40 -47.84
N PRO A 236 23.09 -31.16 -48.77
CA PRO A 236 21.68 -31.57 -48.66
C PRO A 236 21.41 -32.28 -47.32
N PHE A 237 20.21 -32.05 -46.76
CA PHE A 237 19.76 -32.64 -45.49
C PHE A 237 20.11 -34.12 -45.37
N ASP A 238 20.96 -34.47 -44.41
CA ASP A 238 21.34 -35.86 -44.19
C ASP A 238 20.27 -36.56 -43.33
N PHE A 239 19.41 -37.31 -43.98
CA PHE A 239 18.30 -38.04 -43.37
C PHE A 239 18.76 -39.45 -42.92
N GLU A 240 19.81 -39.58 -42.12
CA GLU A 240 20.28 -40.91 -41.70
C GLU A 240 19.31 -41.69 -40.78
N ARG A 241 18.30 -41.04 -40.17
CA ARG A 241 17.38 -41.70 -39.22
C ARG A 241 15.93 -41.23 -39.22
N PHE A 242 15.33 -40.96 -40.38
CA PHE A 242 13.86 -40.98 -40.47
C PHE A 242 13.39 -42.38 -40.81
N GLY A 243 13.12 -43.18 -39.76
CA GLY A 243 12.33 -44.39 -39.91
C GLY A 243 10.92 -44.04 -40.37
N PHE A 244 10.68 -44.03 -41.68
CA PHE A 244 9.34 -44.01 -42.23
C PHE A 244 8.61 -45.25 -41.69
N CYS A 245 7.72 -45.03 -40.72
CA CYS A 245 6.80 -46.07 -40.30
C CYS A 245 5.86 -46.32 -41.49
N HIS A 246 6.09 -47.45 -42.14
CA HIS A 246 5.41 -47.95 -43.31
C HIS A 246 3.89 -48.05 -43.05
N PHE A 247 3.14 -47.01 -43.42
CA PHE A 247 1.72 -47.15 -43.70
C PHE A 247 1.52 -46.93 -45.19
N LEU A 248 1.23 -48.04 -45.87
CA LEU A 248 0.73 -48.07 -47.23
C LEU A 248 -0.30 -46.96 -47.44
N CYS A 249 0.00 -46.02 -48.33
CA CYS A 249 -1.01 -45.39 -49.15
C CYS A 249 -0.45 -45.24 -50.56
N LEU A 250 -0.70 -46.28 -51.36
CA LEU A 250 -0.59 -46.23 -52.81
C LEU A 250 -1.45 -45.07 -53.32
N THR A 251 -0.83 -44.02 -53.85
CA THR A 251 -1.40 -43.30 -55.00
C THR A 251 -0.30 -42.48 -55.69
N ALA A 252 0.21 -43.07 -56.78
CA ALA A 252 0.68 -42.45 -58.00
C ALA A 252 1.44 -41.11 -57.92
N PHE A 253 2.78 -41.19 -57.98
CA PHE A 253 3.57 -40.19 -58.70
C PHE A 253 4.44 -40.90 -59.74
N ARG A 254 4.09 -40.68 -61.01
CA ARG A 254 4.71 -41.21 -62.21
C ARG A 254 5.64 -40.12 -62.73
N ILE A 255 6.96 -40.30 -62.64
CA ILE A 255 7.93 -39.50 -63.39
C ILE A 255 8.96 -40.47 -64.00
N PRO A 256 9.16 -40.48 -65.33
CA PRO A 256 10.02 -41.44 -66.02
C PRO A 256 11.40 -40.84 -66.27
N VAL A 257 12.49 -41.54 -65.92
CA VAL A 257 13.81 -41.29 -66.55
C VAL A 257 14.57 -42.60 -66.74
N LEU A 258 14.51 -43.03 -68.00
CA LEU A 258 15.49 -43.67 -68.88
C LEU A 258 16.97 -43.83 -68.38
N VAL A 259 17.56 -44.98 -68.78
CA VAL A 259 19.01 -45.27 -69.02
C VAL A 259 19.88 -45.46 -67.75
N GLY A 260 20.72 -46.48 -67.61
CA GLY A 260 21.18 -47.50 -68.55
C GLY A 260 22.03 -48.55 -67.83
N ALA A 261 22.22 -49.67 -68.54
CA ALA A 261 23.08 -50.77 -68.13
C ALA A 261 24.53 -50.32 -67.90
N LEU A 262 25.16 -50.86 -66.87
CA LEU A 262 26.61 -51.05 -66.81
C LEU A 262 26.93 -52.28 -65.95
N TYR A 263 27.25 -53.34 -66.68
CA TYR A 263 28.12 -54.43 -66.24
C TYR A 263 29.45 -53.86 -65.74
N LEU A 264 30.02 -54.44 -64.67
CA LEU A 264 31.41 -54.94 -64.65
C LEU A 264 31.74 -55.64 -63.32
N GLN A 265 32.12 -56.92 -63.48
CA GLN A 265 32.85 -57.89 -62.62
C GLN A 265 32.56 -58.00 -61.13
#